data_AF-A0A1Z8P1T4-F1
#
_entry.id   AF-A0A1Z8P1T4-F1
#
_cell.length_a   1.000
_cell.length_b   1.000
_cell.length_c   1.000
_cell.angle_alpha   90.00
_cell.angle_beta   90.00
_cell.angle_gamma   90.00
#
_symmetry.space_group_name_H-M   'P 1'
#
loop_
_entity.id
_entity.type
_entity.pdbx_description
1 polymer ?
#
loop_
_entity_poly.entity_id
_entity_poly.type
_entity_poly.pdbx_seq_one_letter_code
_entity_poly.pdbx_strand_id
1 'polypeptide(L)'
;MKKTIWMFCAFFGILLSSGYGLASDETKTRVGTCEDARSQQEYFCDMTNAANDSMVALGTACRNAKINVKEACEGVVLPDATYESCAMEQKC
;
A
#
# COMPACT_ATOMS: atom_id res chain seq x y z
N MET A 1 5.99 -23.33 -49.18
CA MET A 1 5.14 -23.63 -48.00
C MET A 1 5.49 -22.62 -46.90
N LYS A 2 4.70 -21.56 -46.75
CA LYS A 2 5.08 -20.38 -45.93
C LYS A 2 3.82 -19.58 -45.54
N LYS A 3 2.79 -20.23 -44.97
CA LYS A 3 1.50 -19.56 -44.66
C LYS A 3 0.75 -20.13 -43.45
N THR A 4 1.41 -20.73 -42.46
CA THR A 4 0.72 -21.39 -41.33
C THR A 4 1.18 -20.97 -39.93
N ILE A 5 1.99 -19.92 -39.81
CA ILE A 5 2.50 -19.42 -38.50
C ILE A 5 1.72 -18.21 -37.96
N TRP A 6 0.79 -17.64 -38.75
CA TRP A 6 0.01 -16.46 -38.39
C TRP A 6 -1.42 -16.80 -37.91
N MET A 7 -1.62 -17.97 -37.30
CA MET A 7 -2.96 -18.40 -36.89
C MET A 7 -3.00 -19.01 -35.47
N PHE A 8 -1.98 -18.75 -34.65
CA PHE A 8 -1.94 -19.18 -33.25
C PHE A 8 -1.97 -18.03 -32.22
N CYS A 9 -1.79 -16.77 -32.64
CA CYS A 9 -1.81 -15.63 -31.71
C CYS A 9 -3.19 -15.00 -31.48
N ALA A 10 -4.22 -15.41 -32.22
CA ALA A 10 -5.55 -14.79 -32.14
C ALA A 10 -6.50 -15.45 -31.12
N PHE A 11 -6.13 -16.58 -30.51
CA PHE A 11 -7.00 -17.32 -29.58
C PHE A 11 -6.62 -17.19 -28.09
N PHE A 12 -5.49 -16.55 -27.76
CA PHE A 12 -5.08 -16.31 -26.37
C PHE A 12 -5.52 -14.92 -25.84
N GLY A 13 -6.39 -14.21 -26.58
CA GLY A 13 -6.84 -12.86 -26.25
C GLY A 13 -8.22 -12.78 -25.58
N ILE A 14 -8.93 -13.90 -25.38
CA ILE A 14 -10.36 -13.90 -25.01
C ILE A 14 -10.63 -14.58 -23.64
N LEU A 15 -9.60 -14.85 -22.83
CA LEU A 15 -9.77 -15.49 -21.51
C LEU A 15 -9.37 -14.64 -20.30
N LEU A 16 -9.06 -13.35 -20.48
CA LEU A 16 -8.72 -12.43 -19.39
C LEU A 16 -9.85 -11.43 -19.05
N SER A 17 -11.04 -11.57 -19.65
CA SER A 17 -12.17 -10.66 -19.43
C SER A 17 -13.03 -11.01 -18.20
N SER A 18 -12.66 -12.03 -17.43
CA SER A 18 -13.40 -12.48 -16.24
C SER A 18 -12.69 -12.05 -14.94
N GLY A 19 -12.31 -10.78 -14.85
CA GLY A 19 -11.92 -10.14 -13.60
C GLY A 19 -13.08 -9.30 -13.09
N TYR A 20 -14.06 -9.95 -12.45
CA TYR A 20 -15.02 -9.25 -11.60
C TYR A 20 -14.23 -8.66 -10.43
N GLY A 21 -13.92 -7.38 -10.53
CA GLY A 21 -13.39 -6.56 -9.47
C GLY A 21 -14.12 -5.22 -9.46
N LEU A 22 -15.45 -5.27 -9.28
CA LEU A 22 -16.22 -4.12 -8.84
C LEU A 22 -15.85 -3.84 -7.36
N ALA A 23 -14.63 -3.38 -7.13
CA ALA A 23 -14.28 -2.66 -5.91
C ALA A 23 -14.29 -1.17 -6.28
N SER A 24 -15.51 -0.65 -6.45
CA SER A 24 -15.76 0.78 -6.33
C SER A 24 -15.59 1.14 -4.86
N ASP A 25 -14.36 1.44 -4.46
CA ASP A 25 -14.12 2.23 -3.24
C ASP A 25 -13.12 3.33 -3.60
N GLU A 26 -13.69 4.43 -4.09
CA GLU A 26 -13.01 5.59 -4.64
C GLU A 26 -12.52 6.53 -3.52
N THR A 27 -11.70 6.02 -2.60
CA THR A 27 -10.90 6.88 -1.70
C THR A 27 -9.44 6.46 -1.74
N LYS A 28 -8.79 6.72 -2.88
CA LYS A 28 -7.34 6.78 -3.00
C LYS A 28 -6.83 8.04 -2.29
N THR A 29 -6.67 7.96 -0.98
CA THR A 29 -5.78 8.85 -0.23
C THR A 29 -4.52 8.04 0.07
N ARG A 30 -3.34 8.64 -0.20
CA ARG A 30 -1.92 8.22 -0.05
C ARG A 30 -1.48 6.76 0.25
N VAL A 31 -2.27 5.94 0.94
CA VAL A 31 -1.89 4.73 1.69
C VAL A 31 -2.27 3.38 1.04
N GLY A 32 -2.82 3.37 -0.17
CA GLY A 32 -3.16 2.14 -0.90
C GLY A 32 -4.59 1.66 -0.63
N THR A 33 -4.88 0.38 -0.88
CA THR A 33 -6.20 -0.20 -0.55
C THR A 33 -6.28 -0.60 0.93
N CYS A 34 -7.49 -0.86 1.45
CA CYS A 34 -7.68 -1.37 2.82
C CYS A 34 -6.91 -2.68 3.07
N GLU A 35 -6.84 -3.57 2.06
CA GLU A 35 -6.10 -4.83 2.17
C GLU A 35 -4.59 -4.59 2.27
N ASP A 36 -4.06 -3.68 1.45
CA ASP A 36 -2.66 -3.26 1.52
C ASP A 36 -2.33 -2.64 2.89
N ALA A 37 -3.22 -1.80 3.41
CA ALA A 37 -3.01 -1.15 4.71
C ALA A 37 -3.02 -2.16 5.86
N ARG A 38 -3.91 -3.17 5.81
CA ARG A 38 -3.96 -4.24 6.82
C ARG A 38 -2.71 -5.11 6.81
N SER A 39 -2.22 -5.50 5.63
CA SER A 39 -0.99 -6.30 5.52
C SER A 39 0.23 -5.53 6.06
N GLN A 40 0.31 -4.22 5.80
CA GLN A 40 1.33 -3.36 6.37
C GLN A 40 1.22 -3.27 7.90
N GLN A 41 0.00 -3.18 8.45
CA GLN A 41 -0.19 -3.19 9.90
C GLN A 41 0.29 -4.51 10.52
N GLU A 42 -0.04 -5.65 9.93
CA GLU A 42 0.43 -6.95 10.43
C GLU A 42 1.95 -7.03 10.42
N TYR A 43 2.60 -6.63 9.32
CA TYR A 43 4.06 -6.65 9.23
C TYR A 43 4.73 -5.71 10.25
N PHE A 44 4.32 -4.44 10.27
CA PHE A 44 5.01 -3.43 11.07
C PHE A 44 4.70 -3.50 12.56
N CYS A 45 3.59 -4.14 12.95
CA CYS A 45 3.24 -4.34 14.35
C CYS A 45 3.69 -5.70 14.91
N ASP A 46 4.23 -6.59 14.09
CA ASP A 46 4.82 -7.84 14.54
C ASP A 46 6.28 -7.63 14.99
N MET A 47 6.50 -7.69 16.31
CA MET A 47 7.82 -7.49 16.90
C MET A 47 8.83 -8.59 16.54
N THR A 48 8.39 -9.73 15.97
CA THR A 48 9.34 -10.72 15.44
C THR A 48 10.13 -10.17 14.25
N ASN A 49 9.58 -9.19 13.53
CA ASN A 49 10.26 -8.50 12.42
C ASN A 49 11.27 -7.45 12.90
N ALA A 50 11.28 -7.08 14.19
CA ALA A 50 12.16 -6.05 14.75
C ALA A 50 13.66 -6.38 14.62
N ALA A 51 14.00 -7.67 14.53
CA ALA A 51 15.39 -8.10 14.32
C ALA A 51 15.94 -7.70 12.94
N ASN A 52 15.06 -7.58 11.94
CA ASN A 52 15.43 -7.33 10.55
C ASN A 52 14.99 -5.96 10.03
N ASP A 53 14.09 -5.28 10.75
CA ASP A 53 13.61 -3.95 10.40
C ASP A 53 13.57 -3.02 11.63
N SER A 54 14.48 -2.05 11.63
CA SER A 54 14.57 -1.02 12.67
C SER A 54 13.29 -0.18 12.81
N MET A 55 12.47 -0.08 11.75
CA MET A 55 11.23 0.68 11.76
C MET A 55 10.13 -0.02 12.57
N VAL A 56 10.16 -1.36 12.61
CA VAL A 56 9.36 -2.19 13.51
C VAL A 56 9.83 -1.98 14.94
N ALA A 57 11.15 -2.05 15.18
CA ALA A 57 11.74 -1.89 16.50
C ALA A 57 11.42 -0.52 17.15
N LEU A 58 11.43 0.55 16.35
CA LEU A 58 11.08 1.91 16.78
C LEU A 58 9.57 2.08 17.06
N GLY A 59 8.72 1.17 16.59
CA GLY A 59 7.27 1.21 16.73
C GLY A 59 6.57 2.33 15.96
N THR A 60 7.32 3.27 15.37
CA THR A 60 6.79 4.36 14.55
C THR A 60 6.09 3.82 13.31
N ALA A 61 6.63 2.79 12.67
CA ALA A 61 5.98 2.19 11.51
C ALA A 61 4.66 1.51 11.88
N CYS A 62 4.57 0.79 13.00
CA CYS A 62 3.30 0.23 13.47
C CYS A 62 2.25 1.31 13.73
N ARG A 63 2.63 2.44 14.34
CA ARG A 63 1.72 3.57 14.56
C ARG A 63 1.20 4.13 13.24
N ASN A 64 2.08 4.34 12.27
CA ASN A 64 1.70 4.86 10.95
C ASN A 64 0.83 3.86 10.19
N ALA A 65 1.15 2.56 10.22
CA ALA A 65 0.37 1.52 9.57
C ALA A 65 -1.07 1.45 10.11
N LYS A 66 -1.27 1.64 11.42
CA LYS A 66 -2.61 1.73 12.02
C LYS A 66 -3.39 2.96 11.55
N ILE A 67 -2.72 4.10 11.35
CA ILE A 67 -3.35 5.30 10.79
C ILE A 67 -3.76 5.05 9.34
N ASN A 68 -2.87 4.43 8.55
CA ASN A 68 -3.13 4.06 7.18
C ASN A 68 -4.34 3.12 7.04
N VAL A 69 -4.54 2.19 7.99
CA VAL A 69 -5.75 1.34 8.02
C VAL A 69 -7.01 2.16 8.24
N LYS A 70 -7.00 3.15 9.15
CA LYS A 70 -8.17 4.03 9.34
C LYS A 70 -8.45 4.87 8.10
N GLU A 71 -7.41 5.37 7.46
CA GLU A 71 -7.53 6.12 6.22
C GLU A 71 -8.09 5.25 5.08
N ALA A 72 -7.49 4.08 4.85
CA ALA A 72 -7.84 3.20 3.72
C ALA A 72 -9.11 2.36 3.93
N CYS A 73 -9.46 2.00 5.16
CA CYS A 73 -10.62 1.13 5.46
C CYS A 73 -11.82 1.89 6.03
N GLU A 74 -11.60 3.03 6.70
CA GLU A 74 -12.68 3.80 7.34
C GLU A 74 -12.87 5.18 6.67
N GLY A 75 -12.02 5.53 5.71
CA GLY A 75 -12.03 6.84 5.04
C GLY A 75 -11.60 8.00 5.95
N VAL A 76 -10.99 7.71 7.12
CA VAL A 76 -10.62 8.71 8.12
C VAL A 76 -9.18 9.19 7.87
N VAL A 77 -9.05 10.34 7.21
CA VAL A 77 -7.75 10.99 6.99
C VAL A 77 -7.38 11.82 8.23
N LEU A 78 -6.33 11.42 8.95
CA LEU A 78 -5.74 12.23 10.00
C LEU A 78 -4.71 13.20 9.40
N PRO A 79 -4.69 14.48 9.80
CA PRO A 79 -3.69 15.41 9.30
C PRO A 79 -2.29 14.96 9.73
N ASP A 80 -1.33 15.02 8.80
CA ASP A 80 0.08 14.82 9.13
C ASP A 80 0.51 15.89 10.13
N ALA A 81 1.32 15.50 11.13
CA ALA A 81 1.86 16.46 12.08
C ALA A 81 2.73 17.49 11.35
N THR A 82 2.49 18.78 11.60
CA THR A 82 3.34 19.84 11.08
C THR A 82 4.70 19.77 11.78
N TYR A 83 5.76 19.53 11.00
CA TYR A 83 7.12 19.55 11.53
C TYR A 83 7.59 21.01 11.63
N GLU A 84 7.58 21.56 12.84
CA GLU A 84 8.22 22.85 13.13
C GLU A 84 9.72 22.63 13.22
N SER A 85 10.44 22.95 12.14
CA SER A 85 11.89 22.77 12.02
C SER A 85 12.69 23.83 12.79
N CYS A 86 12.47 23.97 14.10
CA CYS A 86 13.27 24.90 14.92
C CYS A 86 14.55 24.26 15.51
N ALA A 87 14.80 22.98 15.25
CA ALA A 87 15.88 22.22 15.90
C ALA A 87 17.07 21.85 15.00
N MET A 88 17.08 22.31 13.73
CA MET A 88 18.14 21.98 12.76
C MET A 88 19.04 23.17 12.40
N GLU A 89 18.69 24.39 12.81
CA GLU A 89 19.64 25.50 12.87
C GLU A 89 20.11 25.62 14.32
N GLN A 90 21.42 25.51 14.53
CA GLN A 90 22.06 25.59 15.85
C GLN A 90 21.96 26.97 16.53
N LYS A 91 20.95 27.80 16.24
CA LYS A 91 20.68 29.06 16.93
C LYS A 91 19.19 29.39 16.90
N CYS A 92 18.54 29.32 18.07
CA CYS A 92 17.43 30.20 18.39
C CYS A 92 17.99 31.50 18.96
#